data_AF-A0A263DJZ7-F1
#
_entry.id   AF-A0A263DJZ7-F1
#
_cell.length_a   1.000
_cell.length_b   1.000
_cell.length_c   1.000
_cell.angle_alpha   90.00
_cell.angle_beta   90.00
_cell.angle_gamma   90.00
#
_symmetry.space_group_name_H-M   'P 1'
#
loop_
_entity.id
_entity.type
_entity.pdbx_description
1 polymer ?
#
loop_
_entity_poly.entity_id
_entity_poly.type
_entity_poly.pdbx_seq_one_letter_code
_entity_poly.pdbx_strand_id
1 'polypeptide(L)'
;YLKPLTQLVVDYLEDAGIEVVDALSLEVPDNLAVARLDPTDLREHWRKLDLTGADALVLSACVQMPSLESIQAVEDEAGIPVLSAATATTFRILSQLGLPTVVPGAGDLLSGRHRDPTAA
;
A
#
# COMPACT_ATOMS: atom_id res chain seq x y z
N TYR A 1 10.17 2.69 -6.77
CA TYR A 1 11.44 3.44 -6.68
C TYR A 1 12.47 2.82 -7.60
N LEU A 2 13.73 3.29 -7.60
CA LEU A 2 14.87 2.49 -8.07
C LEU A 2 15.15 1.36 -7.07
N LYS A 3 15.71 0.24 -7.52
CA LYS A 3 16.00 -0.94 -6.67
C LYS A 3 16.74 -0.60 -5.37
N PRO A 4 17.79 0.24 -5.34
CA PRO A 4 18.46 0.58 -4.07
C PRO A 4 17.54 1.26 -3.06
N LEU A 5 16.64 2.14 -3.53
CA LEU A 5 15.69 2.82 -2.64
C LEU A 5 14.54 1.89 -2.24
N THR A 6 14.11 0.98 -3.12
CA THR A 6 13.17 -0.08 -2.75
C THR A 6 13.76 -0.95 -1.62
N GLN A 7 15.04 -1.34 -1.71
CA GLN A 7 15.70 -2.10 -0.64
C GLN A 7 15.72 -1.34 0.69
N LEU A 8 16.01 -0.04 0.68
CA LEU A 8 15.96 0.77 1.91
C LEU A 8 14.57 0.80 2.55
N VAL A 9 13.50 0.75 1.75
CA VAL A 9 12.11 0.65 2.28
C VAL A 9 11.87 -0.73 2.89
N VAL A 10 12.35 -1.80 2.24
CA VAL A 10 12.28 -3.17 2.78
C VAL A 10 13.01 -3.25 4.11
N ASP A 11 14.27 -2.84 4.16
CA ASP A 11 15.10 -2.87 5.36
C ASP A 11 14.45 -2.09 6.52
N TYR A 12 13.80 -0.95 6.22
CA TYR A 12 13.11 -0.15 7.22
C TYR A 12 11.87 -0.86 7.81
N LEU A 13 11.11 -1.59 6.98
CA LEU A 13 9.96 -2.38 7.46
C LEU A 13 10.44 -3.57 8.31
N GLU A 14 11.51 -4.23 7.90
CA GLU A 14 12.10 -5.35 8.64
C GLU A 14 12.66 -4.90 10.00
N ASP A 15 13.34 -3.75 10.07
CA ASP A 15 13.80 -3.16 11.34
C ASP A 15 12.62 -2.79 12.27
N ALA A 16 11.48 -2.43 11.70
CA ALA A 16 10.24 -2.22 12.45
C ALA A 16 9.55 -3.53 12.88
N GLY A 17 10.13 -4.69 12.59
CA GLY A 17 9.62 -6.01 12.96
C GLY A 17 8.55 -6.57 12.02
N ILE A 18 8.46 -6.04 10.79
CA ILE A 18 7.54 -6.51 9.75
C ILE A 18 8.34 -7.28 8.70
N GLU A 19 8.07 -8.57 8.54
CA GLU A 19 8.67 -9.38 7.47
C GLU A 19 8.16 -8.92 6.10
N VAL A 20 9.07 -8.75 5.13
CA VAL A 20 8.72 -8.44 3.74
C VAL A 20 8.92 -9.69 2.88
N VAL A 21 7.82 -10.33 2.49
CA VAL A 21 7.83 -11.59 1.71
C VAL A 21 8.41 -11.40 0.31
N ASP A 22 7.99 -10.35 -0.39
CA ASP A 22 8.50 -10.01 -1.72
C ASP A 22 8.31 -8.50 -2.01
N ALA A 23 9.09 -7.95 -2.93
CA ALA A 23 9.05 -6.53 -3.29
C ALA A 23 9.31 -6.29 -4.78
N LEU A 24 8.49 -5.41 -5.38
CA LEU A 24 8.59 -5.03 -6.78
C LEU A 24 9.06 -3.57 -6.94
N SER A 25 10.04 -3.36 -7.81
CA SER A 25 10.56 -2.06 -8.19
C SER A 25 10.27 -1.75 -9.65
N LEU A 26 9.56 -0.65 -9.93
CA LEU A 26 9.31 -0.18 -11.31
C LEU A 26 10.50 0.59 -11.93
N GLU A 27 11.52 0.91 -11.14
CA GLU A 27 12.77 1.57 -11.59
C GLU A 27 12.57 2.92 -12.32
N VAL A 28 11.54 3.67 -11.94
CA VAL A 28 11.29 5.04 -12.43
C VAL A 28 11.90 6.06 -11.44
N PRO A 29 12.95 6.83 -11.83
CA PRO A 29 13.62 7.78 -10.94
C PRO A 29 12.98 9.17 -10.90
N ASP A 30 12.34 9.61 -11.99
CA ASP A 30 11.73 10.94 -12.08
C ASP A 30 10.34 10.94 -11.44
N ASN A 31 10.14 11.80 -10.43
CA ASN A 31 8.89 11.88 -9.69
C ASN A 31 7.72 12.37 -10.56
N LEU A 32 7.98 13.19 -11.59
CA LEU A 32 6.94 13.59 -12.55
C LEU A 32 6.51 12.43 -13.45
N ALA A 33 7.46 11.58 -13.86
CA ALA A 33 7.14 10.35 -14.57
C ALA A 33 6.35 9.36 -13.69
N VAL A 34 6.72 9.20 -12.41
CA VAL A 34 5.96 8.38 -11.43
C VAL A 34 4.51 8.86 -11.32
N ALA A 35 4.29 10.17 -11.27
CA ALA A 35 2.95 10.77 -11.18
C ALA A 35 2.05 10.47 -12.40
N ARG A 36 2.65 10.13 -13.54
CA ARG A 36 1.98 9.88 -14.81
C ARG A 36 1.80 8.40 -15.12
N LEU A 37 2.26 7.52 -14.23
CA LEU A 37 2.01 6.08 -14.37
C LEU A 37 0.52 5.82 -14.35
N ASP A 38 0.07 4.89 -15.20
CA ASP A 38 -1.32 4.47 -15.24
C ASP A 38 -1.62 3.67 -13.95
N PRO A 39 -2.55 4.13 -13.09
CA PRO A 39 -2.88 3.42 -11.87
C PRO A 39 -3.46 2.02 -12.15
N THR A 40 -4.04 1.78 -13.33
CA THR A 40 -4.61 0.48 -13.71
C THR A 40 -3.53 -0.58 -13.95
N ASP A 41 -2.30 -0.19 -14.31
CA ASP A 41 -1.17 -1.10 -14.46
C ASP A 41 -0.84 -1.84 -13.14
N LEU A 42 -1.19 -1.25 -11.99
CA LEU A 42 -1.03 -1.90 -10.69
C LEU A 42 -1.80 -3.22 -10.60
N ARG A 43 -2.89 -3.37 -11.36
CA ARG A 43 -3.67 -4.61 -11.43
C ARG A 43 -2.89 -5.77 -12.05
N GLU A 44 -1.88 -5.47 -12.87
CA GLU A 44 -0.97 -6.48 -13.43
C GLU A 44 0.34 -6.57 -12.63
N HIS A 45 0.84 -5.45 -12.10
CA HIS A 45 2.11 -5.42 -11.39
C HIS A 45 2.11 -6.30 -10.14
N TRP A 46 1.04 -6.30 -9.35
CA TRP A 46 0.99 -7.09 -8.13
C TRP A 46 1.12 -8.59 -8.38
N ARG A 47 0.68 -9.08 -9.55
CA ARG A 47 0.76 -10.50 -9.93
C ARG A 47 2.19 -11.00 -10.17
N LYS A 48 3.17 -10.09 -10.21
CA LYS A 48 4.60 -10.43 -10.30
C LYS A 48 5.20 -10.77 -8.95
N LEU A 49 4.50 -10.49 -7.86
CA LEU A 49 4.94 -10.77 -6.49
C LEU A 49 4.57 -12.20 -6.10
N ASP A 50 5.42 -12.86 -5.31
CA ASP A 50 5.02 -14.01 -4.52
C ASP A 50 4.32 -13.54 -3.24
N LEU A 51 3.03 -13.89 -3.11
CA LEU A 51 2.22 -13.56 -1.93
C LEU A 51 2.06 -14.75 -0.98
N THR A 52 2.80 -15.84 -1.18
CA THR A 52 2.69 -17.03 -0.33
C THR A 52 3.08 -16.68 1.11
N GLY A 53 2.10 -16.72 2.02
CA GLY A 53 2.30 -16.40 3.43
C GLY A 53 2.22 -14.91 3.78
N ALA A 54 1.90 -14.03 2.82
CA ALA A 54 1.71 -12.61 3.10
C ALA A 54 0.35 -12.32 3.76
N ASP A 55 0.35 -11.55 4.85
CA ASP A 55 -0.88 -11.13 5.54
C ASP A 55 -1.53 -9.89 4.91
N ALA A 56 -0.76 -9.08 4.19
CA ALA A 56 -1.23 -7.85 3.53
C ALA A 56 -0.32 -7.45 2.37
N LEU A 57 -0.84 -6.65 1.44
CA LEU A 57 -0.11 -6.12 0.29
C LEU A 57 -0.07 -4.59 0.30
N VAL A 58 1.12 -4.01 0.36
CA VAL A 58 1.34 -2.57 0.11
C VAL A 58 1.44 -2.33 -1.40
N LEU A 59 0.31 -2.04 -2.05
CA LEU A 59 0.22 -1.89 -3.51
C LEU A 59 1.03 -0.70 -4.05
N SER A 60 1.15 0.36 -3.26
CA SER A 60 2.09 1.46 -3.52
C SER A 60 2.70 1.99 -2.23
N ALA A 61 4.00 1.75 -2.06
CA ALA A 61 4.79 2.33 -0.98
C ALA A 61 5.14 3.82 -1.24
N CYS A 62 4.97 4.29 -2.48
CA CYS A 62 5.20 5.68 -2.86
C CYS A 62 3.90 6.47 -2.89
N VAL A 63 3.89 7.66 -2.28
CA VAL A 63 2.72 8.56 -2.32
C VAL A 63 2.51 9.17 -3.70
N GLN A 64 3.57 9.36 -4.50
CA GLN A 64 3.46 9.99 -5.82
C GLN A 64 2.77 9.09 -6.85
N MET A 65 2.95 7.77 -6.74
CA MET A 65 2.35 6.82 -7.69
C MET A 65 0.84 6.70 -7.39
N PRO A 66 -0.03 7.06 -8.35
CA PRO A 66 -1.47 6.88 -8.19
C PRO A 66 -1.80 5.40 -7.96
N SER A 67 -2.63 5.11 -6.95
CA SER A 67 -2.99 3.71 -6.61
C SER A 67 -4.43 3.51 -6.17
N LEU A 68 -5.13 4.55 -5.73
CA LEU A 68 -6.44 4.44 -5.07
C LEU A 68 -7.48 3.64 -5.88
N GLU A 69 -7.58 3.89 -7.19
CA GLU A 69 -8.56 3.22 -8.07
C GLU A 69 -8.28 1.73 -8.34
N SER A 70 -7.09 1.26 -7.97
CA SER A 70 -6.69 -0.15 -8.12
C SER A 70 -6.74 -0.91 -6.80
N ILE A 71 -6.79 -0.24 -5.64
CA ILE A 71 -6.75 -0.90 -4.33
C ILE A 71 -7.88 -1.92 -4.17
N GLN A 72 -9.15 -1.52 -4.32
CA GLN A 72 -10.25 -2.46 -4.07
C GLN A 72 -10.26 -3.63 -5.06
N ALA A 73 -10.02 -3.36 -6.35
CA ALA A 73 -10.01 -4.40 -7.36
C ALA A 73 -8.89 -5.43 -7.14
N VAL A 74 -7.70 -4.96 -6.71
CA VAL A 74 -6.59 -5.85 -6.36
C VAL A 74 -6.90 -6.62 -5.08
N GLU A 75 -7.51 -6.00 -4.07
CA GLU A 75 -7.90 -6.67 -2.83
C GLU A 75 -8.91 -7.80 -3.08
N ASP A 76 -9.94 -7.52 -3.87
CA ASP A 76 -10.98 -8.49 -4.21
C ASP A 76 -10.40 -9.73 -4.94
N GLU A 77 -9.34 -9.54 -5.73
CA GLU A 77 -8.68 -10.62 -6.49
C GLU A 77 -7.59 -11.34 -5.68
N ALA A 78 -6.76 -10.60 -4.94
CA ALA A 78 -5.67 -11.15 -4.14
C ALA A 78 -6.18 -11.92 -2.91
N GLY A 79 -7.37 -11.56 -2.39
CA GLY A 79 -7.98 -12.21 -1.24
C GLY A 79 -7.30 -11.88 0.11
N ILE A 80 -6.38 -10.91 0.12
CA ILE A 80 -5.71 -10.39 1.32
C ILE A 80 -5.87 -8.85 1.37
N PRO A 81 -5.82 -8.22 2.56
CA PRO A 81 -5.89 -6.77 2.70
C PRO A 81 -4.88 -6.04 1.82
N VAL A 82 -5.34 -4.99 1.12
CA VAL A 82 -4.49 -4.14 0.27
C VAL A 82 -4.53 -2.71 0.74
N LEU A 83 -3.34 -2.11 0.85
CA LEU A 83 -3.17 -0.73 1.28
C LEU A 83 -2.11 -0.01 0.44
N SER A 84 -2.01 1.30 0.62
CA SER A 84 -0.93 2.13 0.08
C SER A 84 -0.44 3.10 1.15
N ALA A 85 0.69 3.76 0.90
CA ALA A 85 1.16 4.84 1.77
C ALA A 85 0.08 5.92 1.98
N ALA A 86 -0.72 6.21 0.95
CA ALA A 86 -1.81 7.17 1.03
C ALA A 86 -2.97 6.68 1.93
N THR A 87 -3.45 5.44 1.75
CA THR A 87 -4.57 4.93 2.56
C THR A 87 -4.16 4.68 4.02
N ALA A 88 -2.93 4.24 4.27
CA ALA A 88 -2.36 4.13 5.61
C ALA A 88 -2.29 5.51 6.32
N THR A 89 -1.88 6.54 5.58
CA THR A 89 -1.86 7.92 6.09
C THR A 89 -3.27 8.42 6.41
N THR A 90 -4.24 8.18 5.51
CA THR A 90 -5.65 8.53 5.75
C THR A 90 -6.21 7.81 6.98
N PHE A 91 -5.93 6.52 7.13
CA PHE A 91 -6.35 5.74 8.30
C PHE A 91 -5.83 6.34 9.61
N ARG A 92 -4.55 6.71 9.65
CA ARG A 92 -3.93 7.36 10.82
C ARG A 92 -4.54 8.73 11.10
N ILE A 93 -4.76 9.56 10.07
CA ILE A 93 -5.38 10.88 10.23
C ILE A 93 -6.79 10.75 10.83
N LEU A 94 -7.64 9.91 10.24
CA LEU A 94 -9.02 9.72 10.72
C LEU A 94 -9.04 9.19 12.16
N SER A 95 -8.19 8.19 12.46
CA SER A 95 -8.09 7.60 13.79
C SER A 95 -7.65 8.61 14.85
N GLN A 96 -6.62 9.42 14.56
CA GLN A 96 -6.13 10.45 15.49
C GLN A 96 -7.13 11.60 15.72
N LEU A 97 -8.03 11.82 14.76
CA LEU A 97 -9.13 12.78 14.91
C LEU A 97 -10.36 12.20 15.60
N GLY A 98 -10.34 10.93 16.00
CA GLY A 98 -11.51 10.23 16.56
C GLY A 98 -12.66 10.08 15.55
N LEU A 99 -12.36 10.08 14.25
CA LEU A 99 -13.33 9.95 13.18
C LEU A 99 -13.44 8.49 12.71
N PRO A 100 -14.60 8.05 12.19
CA PRO A 100 -14.74 6.74 11.58
C PRO A 100 -13.76 6.56 10.41
N THR A 101 -13.01 5.45 10.41
CA THR A 101 -12.06 5.05 9.36
C THR A 101 -12.78 4.37 8.18
N VAL A 102 -13.85 5.00 7.67
CA VAL A 102 -14.69 4.45 6.59
C VAL A 102 -14.53 5.29 5.32
N VAL A 103 -13.88 4.72 4.31
CA VAL A 103 -13.75 5.31 2.97
C VAL A 103 -14.10 4.23 1.93
N PRO A 104 -15.27 4.31 1.26
CA PRO A 104 -15.69 3.30 0.31
C PRO A 104 -14.69 3.10 -0.85
N GLY A 105 -14.41 1.84 -1.18
CA GLY A 105 -13.54 1.48 -2.31
C GLY A 105 -12.04 1.74 -2.09
N ALA A 106 -11.61 1.99 -0.85
CA ALA A 106 -10.22 2.31 -0.50
C ALA A 106 -9.49 1.16 0.24
N GLY A 107 -9.96 -0.07 0.08
CA GLY A 107 -9.39 -1.27 0.69
C GLY A 107 -9.83 -1.51 2.14
N ASP A 108 -9.48 -2.68 2.66
CA ASP A 108 -9.93 -3.23 3.93
C ASP A 108 -9.51 -2.34 5.12
N LEU A 109 -8.33 -1.71 5.06
CA LEU A 109 -7.84 -0.82 6.11
C LEU A 109 -8.82 0.35 6.40
N LEU A 110 -9.51 0.85 5.37
CA LEU A 110 -10.48 1.93 5.45
C LEU A 110 -11.93 1.43 5.41
N SER A 111 -12.18 0.18 5.81
CA SER A 111 -13.53 -0.40 5.90
C SER A 111 -14.29 -0.04 7.19
N GLY A 112 -13.60 0.54 8.18
CA GLY A 112 -14.12 0.75 9.53
C GLY A 112 -14.06 -0.46 10.45
N ARG A 113 -13.53 -1.61 9.99
CA ARG A 113 -13.33 -2.80 10.83
C ARG A 113 -12.10 -2.71 11.74
N HIS A 114 -11.12 -1.92 11.33
CA HIS A 114 -9.84 -1.79 12.04
C HIS A 114 -9.85 -0.62 13.00
N ARG A 115 -9.23 -0.82 14.16
CA ARG A 115 -8.96 0.23 15.14
C ARG A 115 -7.48 0.48 15.19
N ASP A 116 -7.12 1.75 15.24
CA ASP A 116 -5.75 2.15 15.47
C ASP A 116 -5.38 1.87 16.93
N PRO A 117 -4.39 0.99 17.19
CA PRO A 117 -4.02 0.62 18.55
C PRO A 117 -3.35 1.77 19.32
N THR A 118 -2.99 2.87 18.63
CA THR A 118 -2.34 4.03 19.22
C THR A 118 -3.28 5.24 19.38
N ALA A 119 -4.52 5.14 18.90
CA ALA A 119 -5.52 6.18 19.11
C ALA A 119 -5.99 6.15 20.58
N ALA A 120 -6.06 7.33 21.19
CA ALA A 120 -6.42 7.54 22.60
C ALA A 120 -7.91 7.25 22.87
#